data_AF-A0A242K368-F1
#
_entry.id   AF-A0A242K368-F1
#
_cell.length_a   1.000
_cell.length_b   1.000
_cell.length_c   1.000
_cell.angle_alpha   90.00
_cell.angle_beta   90.00
_cell.angle_gamma   90.00
#
_symmetry.space_group_name_H-M   'P 1'
#
loop_
_entity.id
_entity.type
_entity.pdbx_description
1 polymer ?
#
loop_
_entity_poly.entity_id
_entity_poly.type
_entity_poly.pdbx_seq_one_letter_code
_entity_poly.pdbx_strand_id
1 'polypeptide(L)'
;MDNILIAATTIAVFVLAFTEFIKRMIGVESKWLPLINLLTGLAVGIGWSLSFAPDELIIFIWGGLVAGLSAGGFYDLGVSAFRKDEK
;
A
#
# COMPACT_ATOMS: atom_id res chain seq x y z
N MET A 1 -2.33 -7.72 -17.61
CA MET A 1 -3.11 -6.81 -16.74
C MET A 1 -4.19 -7.58 -15.99
N ASP A 2 -4.74 -8.62 -16.63
CA ASP A 2 -5.85 -9.45 -16.17
C ASP A 2 -5.71 -9.99 -14.73
N ASN A 3 -4.48 -10.20 -14.25
CA ASN A 3 -4.24 -10.77 -12.92
C ASN A 3 -3.82 -9.74 -11.86
N ILE A 4 -3.63 -8.45 -12.21
CA ILE A 4 -3.14 -7.45 -11.25
C ILE A 4 -4.13 -7.22 -10.13
N LEU A 5 -5.42 -7.14 -10.46
CA LEU A 5 -6.48 -6.95 -9.46
C LEU A 5 -6.62 -8.18 -8.55
N ILE A 6 -6.50 -9.38 -9.11
CA ILE A 6 -6.50 -10.63 -8.34
C ILE A 6 -5.33 -10.64 -7.35
N ALA A 7 -4.13 -10.32 -7.82
CA ALA A 7 -2.95 -10.23 -6.96
C ALA A 7 -3.14 -9.18 -5.86
N ALA A 8 -3.62 -7.98 -6.21
CA ALA A 8 -3.88 -6.90 -5.25
C ALA A 8 -4.85 -7.34 -4.15
N THR A 9 -6.00 -7.93 -4.51
CA THR A 9 -7.00 -8.39 -3.54
C THR A 9 -6.46 -9.52 -2.66
N THR A 10 -5.68 -10.44 -3.25
CA THR A 10 -5.06 -11.56 -2.51
C THR A 10 -4.17 -11.07 -1.38
N ILE A 11 -3.36 -10.02 -1.63
CA ILE A 11 -2.40 -9.52 -0.64
C ILE A 11 -2.89 -8.31 0.16
N ALA A 12 -4.05 -7.73 -0.16
CA ALA A 12 -4.56 -6.51 0.45
C ALA A 12 -4.65 -6.59 1.98
N VAL A 13 -5.12 -7.72 2.52
CA VAL A 13 -5.25 -7.91 3.97
C VAL A 13 -3.89 -7.83 4.67
N PHE A 14 -2.84 -8.39 4.06
CA PHE A 14 -1.48 -8.32 4.60
C PHE A 14 -0.96 -6.89 4.54
N VAL A 15 -1.13 -6.20 3.42
CA VAL A 15 -0.70 -4.81 3.25
C VAL A 15 -1.35 -3.91 4.30
N LEU A 16 -2.65 -4.06 4.54
CA LEU A 16 -3.40 -3.35 5.58
C LEU A 16 -2.83 -3.65 6.98
N ALA A 17 -2.63 -4.92 7.31
CA ALA A 17 -2.12 -5.34 8.63
C ALA A 17 -0.71 -4.77 8.90
N PHE A 18 0.20 -4.88 7.93
CA PHE A 18 1.55 -4.34 8.06
C PHE A 18 1.56 -2.81 8.15
N THR A 19 0.72 -2.15 7.37
CA THR A 19 0.57 -0.69 7.41
C THR A 19 0.14 -0.23 8.80
N GLU A 20 -0.91 -0.82 9.37
CA GLU A 20 -1.40 -0.49 10.71
C GLU A 20 -0.37 -0.82 11.81
N PHE A 21 0.37 -1.92 11.64
CA PHE A 21 1.45 -2.28 12.56
C PHE A 21 2.56 -1.23 12.57
N ILE A 22 3.05 -0.83 11.39
CA ILE A 22 4.07 0.21 11.26
C ILE A 22 3.58 1.51 11.89
N LYS A 23 2.37 1.96 11.55
CA LYS A 23 1.78 3.20 12.11
C LYS A 23 1.81 3.22 13.64
N ARG A 24 1.42 2.10 14.28
CA ARG A 24 1.38 1.97 15.74
C ARG A 24 2.76 1.90 16.37
N MET A 25 3.74 1.31 15.70
CA MET A 25 5.10 1.16 16.23
C MET A 25 5.87 2.47 16.25
N ILE A 26 5.81 3.25 15.17
CA ILE A 26 6.65 4.44 14.97
C ILE A 26 5.94 5.78 15.21
N GLY A 27 4.64 5.79 15.51
CA GLY A 27 3.91 7.01 15.84
C GLY A 27 3.90 8.03 14.69
N VAL A 28 3.67 7.56 13.46
CA VAL A 28 3.87 8.34 12.25
C VAL A 28 2.84 9.46 12.07
N GLU A 29 3.34 10.64 11.67
CA GLU A 29 2.51 11.73 11.18
C GLU A 29 1.78 11.39 9.87
N SER A 30 0.51 11.79 9.78
CA SER A 30 -0.39 11.44 8.67
C SER A 30 0.15 11.71 7.25
N LYS A 31 1.09 12.66 7.10
CA LYS A 31 1.68 13.02 5.79
C LYS A 31 2.53 11.91 5.16
N TRP A 32 3.07 11.01 5.98
CA TRP A 32 3.97 9.93 5.52
C TRP A 32 3.23 8.63 5.24
N LEU A 33 1.95 8.52 5.66
CA LEU A 33 1.13 7.34 5.44
C LEU A 33 1.11 6.85 3.99
N PRO A 34 0.96 7.70 2.96
CA PRO A 34 0.91 7.20 1.59
C PRO A 34 2.23 6.55 1.15
N LEU A 35 3.36 7.14 1.55
CA LEU A 35 4.67 6.57 1.26
C LEU A 35 4.86 5.23 1.99
N ILE A 36 4.45 5.16 3.26
CA ILE A 36 4.51 3.91 4.03
C ILE A 36 3.64 2.83 3.38
N ASN A 37 2.42 3.16 2.97
CA ASN A 37 1.54 2.16 2.36
C ASN A 37 2.08 1.69 1.01
N LEU A 38 2.66 2.60 0.22
CA LEU A 38 3.30 2.27 -1.05
C LEU A 38 4.48 1.30 -0.84
N LEU A 39 5.38 1.63 0.10
CA LEU A 39 6.53 0.79 0.42
C LEU A 39 6.11 -0.55 1.04
N THR A 40 5.07 -0.55 1.87
CA THR A 40 4.50 -1.77 2.46
C THR A 40 3.89 -2.66 1.38
N GLY A 41 3.09 -2.08 0.48
CA GLY A 41 2.52 -2.77 -0.67
C GLY A 41 3.59 -3.41 -1.55
N LEU A 42 4.64 -2.66 -1.87
CA LEU A 42 5.77 -3.15 -2.64
C LEU A 42 6.51 -4.30 -1.93
N ALA A 43 6.83 -4.13 -0.64
CA ALA A 43 7.52 -5.14 0.14
C ALA A 43 6.73 -6.45 0.25
N VAL A 44 5.41 -6.34 0.52
CA VAL A 44 4.51 -7.50 0.60
C VAL A 44 4.35 -8.16 -0.77
N GLY A 45 4.19 -7.39 -1.85
CA GLY A 45 4.09 -7.92 -3.21
C GLY A 45 5.33 -8.69 -3.64
N ILE A 46 6.52 -8.12 -3.42
CA ILE A 46 7.79 -8.80 -3.70
C ILE A 46 7.93 -10.07 -2.85
N GLY A 47 7.70 -9.96 -1.54
CA GLY A 47 7.82 -11.10 -0.62
C GLY A 47 6.86 -12.23 -0.97
N TRP A 48 5.63 -11.90 -1.36
CA TRP A 48 4.63 -12.87 -1.78
C TRP A 48 5.06 -13.61 -3.04
N SER A 49 5.45 -12.89 -4.09
CA SER A 49 5.89 -13.51 -5.34
C SER A 49 7.10 -14.42 -5.12
N LEU A 50 8.14 -13.93 -4.43
CA LEU A 50 9.34 -14.73 -4.19
C LEU A 50 9.06 -16.01 -3.39
N SER A 51 7.99 -16.03 -2.57
CA SER A 51 7.64 -17.18 -1.73
C SER A 51 6.69 -18.16 -2.42
N PHE A 52 5.70 -17.65 -3.18
CA PHE A 52 4.56 -18.45 -3.66
C PHE A 52 4.37 -18.44 -5.18
N ALA A 53 4.79 -17.38 -5.87
CA ALA A 53 4.59 -17.23 -7.33
C ALA A 53 5.77 -16.51 -7.98
N PRO A 54 6.96 -17.14 -8.07
CA PRO A 54 8.20 -16.48 -8.52
C PRO A 54 8.15 -16.02 -9.97
N ASP A 55 7.35 -16.68 -10.81
CA ASP A 55 7.09 -16.35 -12.21
C ASP A 55 6.14 -15.15 -12.39
N GLU A 56 5.42 -14.75 -11.33
CA GLU A 56 4.45 -13.65 -11.35
C GLU A 56 4.96 -12.36 -10.67
N LEU A 57 6.27 -12.17 -10.57
CA LEU A 57 6.89 -11.06 -9.83
C LEU A 57 6.39 -9.68 -10.25
N ILE A 58 6.28 -9.44 -11.56
CA ILE A 58 5.79 -8.15 -12.07
C ILE A 58 4.31 -7.94 -11.69
N ILE A 59 3.50 -9.00 -11.72
CA ILE A 59 2.06 -8.94 -11.39
C ILE A 59 1.88 -8.61 -9.92
N PHE A 60 2.61 -9.28 -9.02
CA PHE A 60 2.52 -9.04 -7.58
C PHE A 60 3.16 -7.71 -7.13
N ILE A 61 4.17 -7.20 -7.83
CA ILE A 61 4.66 -5.83 -7.61
C ILE A 61 3.53 -4.84 -7.90
N TRP A 62 2.90 -4.90 -9.08
CA TRP A 62 1.80 -4.01 -9.42
C TRP A 62 0.59 -4.20 -8.50
N GLY A 63 0.24 -5.44 -8.17
CA GLY A 63 -0.82 -5.76 -7.23
C GLY A 63 -0.54 -5.19 -5.85
N GLY A 64 0.70 -5.26 -5.38
CA GLY A 64 1.16 -4.70 -4.12
C GLY A 64 1.09 -3.18 -4.10
N LEU A 65 1.52 -2.51 -5.17
CA LEU A 65 1.40 -1.06 -5.30
C LEU A 65 -0.08 -0.62 -5.27
N VAL A 66 -0.96 -1.31 -6.01
CA VAL A 66 -2.41 -1.03 -6.00
C VAL A 66 -3.01 -1.25 -4.60
N ALA A 67 -2.68 -2.36 -3.94
CA ALA A 67 -3.12 -2.66 -2.59
C ALA A 67 -2.62 -1.62 -1.57
N GLY A 68 -1.35 -1.22 -1.64
CA GLY A 68 -0.75 -0.22 -0.77
C GLY A 68 -1.37 1.15 -0.92
N LEU A 69 -1.51 1.64 -2.16
CA LEU A 69 -2.17 2.92 -2.42
C LEU A 69 -3.63 2.94 -1.94
N SER A 70 -4.31 1.79 -1.98
CA SER A 70 -5.70 1.64 -1.50
C SER A 70 -5.80 1.57 0.03
N ALA A 71 -4.76 1.08 0.72
CA ALA A 71 -4.80 0.74 2.14
C ALA A 71 -4.99 1.95 3.08
N GLY A 72 -4.48 3.13 2.71
CA GLY A 72 -4.59 4.32 3.56
C GLY A 72 -5.29 5.50 2.92
N GLY A 73 -6.13 5.25 1.90
CA GLY A 73 -6.99 6.27 1.32
C GLY A 73 -6.24 7.53 0.92
N PHE A 74 -5.59 7.52 -0.25
CA PHE A 74 -4.95 8.70 -0.86
C PHE A 74 -5.82 9.99 -0.84
N TYR A 75 -7.12 9.84 -0.62
CA TYR A 75 -8.11 10.91 -0.53
C TYR A 75 -7.97 11.85 0.67
N ASP A 76 -7.47 11.38 1.83
CA ASP A 76 -7.39 12.22 3.05
C ASP A 76 -6.31 13.33 2.93
N LEU A 77 -5.32 13.12 2.06
CA LEU A 77 -4.32 14.13 1.71
C LEU A 77 -4.86 15.25 0.83
N GLY A 78 -5.75 14.94 -0.12
CA GLY A 78 -6.30 15.96 -1.01
C GLY A 78 -7.07 17.01 -0.21
N VAL A 79 -7.96 16.55 0.68
CA VAL A 79 -8.80 17.43 1.50
C VAL A 79 -7.97 18.24 2.51
N SER A 80 -6.93 17.65 3.10
CA SER A 80 -6.06 18.36 4.06
C SER A 80 -5.10 19.36 3.39
N ALA A 81 -4.65 19.09 2.16
CA ALA A 81 -3.87 20.03 1.36
C ALA A 81 -4.69 21.26 0.97
N PHE A 82 -5.92 21.08 0.46
CA PHE A 82 -6.79 22.18 0.04
C PHE A 82 -7.21 23.11 1.19
N ARG A 83 -7.32 22.60 2.42
CA ARG A 83 -7.75 23.39 3.58
C ARG A 83 -6.64 24.22 4.22
N LYS A 84 -5.36 24.00 3.84
CA LYS A 84 -4.23 24.78 4.36
C LYS A 84 -4.15 26.17 3.72
N ASP A 85 -4.76 26.35 2.55
CA ASP A 85 -4.73 27.60 1.80
C ASP A 85 -5.82 28.61 2.22
N GLU A 86 -6.72 28.24 3.16
CA GLU A 86 -7.81 29.09 3.67
C GLU A 86 -7.52 29.74 5.05
N LYS A 87 -6.27 29.77 5.51
CA LYS A 87 -5.91 30.43 6.79
C LYS A 87 -4.75 31.41 6.67
#